data_AF-A0A3A9ZZY3-F1
#
_entry.id   AF-A0A3A9ZZY3-F1
#
_cell.length_a   1.000
_cell.length_b   1.000
_cell.length_c   1.000
_cell.angle_alpha   90.00
_cell.angle_beta   90.00
_cell.angle_gamma   90.00
#
_symmetry.space_group_name_H-M   'P 1'
#
loop_
_entity.id
_entity.type
_entity.pdbx_description
1 polymer ?
#
loop_
_entity_poly.entity_id
_entity_poly.type
_entity_poly.pdbx_seq_one_letter_code
_entity_poly.pdbx_strand_id
1 'polypeptide(L)'
;MEEHPELLPLLTVAAGPMRGASFRLRAAPLVIGRAPTADVVVSDPHLSRRHAEVWLAPEGASVRDLGSTNGTWLNDRRISGVEQLADGDVIRLGRTELRVFDPGVARTDPVGFSFGTPRRDHRPTLPLPVPATPPALR
;
A
#
# COMPACT_ATOMS: atom_id res chain seq x y z
N MET A 1 17.12 -8.70 -25.53
CA MET A 1 15.90 -8.27 -24.81
C MET A 1 16.37 -7.21 -23.83
N GLU A 2 16.40 -5.96 -24.29
CA GLU A 2 16.82 -4.84 -23.44
C GLU A 2 15.71 -4.58 -22.43
N GLU A 3 15.94 -5.00 -21.19
CA GLU A 3 15.14 -4.52 -20.06
C GLU A 3 15.45 -3.04 -19.92
N HIS A 4 14.62 -2.16 -20.51
CA HIS A 4 14.77 -0.71 -20.39
C HIS A 4 14.53 -0.30 -18.92
N PRO A 5 15.58 -0.05 -18.11
CA PRO A 5 15.46 0.11 -16.66
C PRO A 5 14.87 1.46 -16.24
N GLU A 6 14.65 2.33 -17.23
CA GLU A 6 14.14 3.70 -17.10
C GLU A 6 12.61 3.81 -17.02
N LEU A 7 11.88 2.69 -17.14
CA LEU A 7 10.42 2.63 -17.00
C LEU A 7 9.93 1.87 -15.75
N LEU A 8 10.83 1.54 -14.81
CA LEU A 8 10.42 0.83 -13.60
C LEU A 8 9.65 1.75 -12.65
N PRO A 9 8.51 1.31 -12.08
CA PRO A 9 7.81 2.07 -11.07
C PRO A 9 8.68 2.38 -9.85
N LEU A 10 8.48 3.58 -9.32
CA LEU A 10 9.16 4.14 -8.17
C LEU A 10 8.19 4.24 -6.99
N LEU A 11 8.69 3.90 -5.81
CA LEU A 11 8.01 4.12 -4.55
C LEU A 11 8.73 5.21 -3.78
N THR A 12 8.08 6.36 -3.62
CA THR A 12 8.67 7.55 -2.96
C THR A 12 8.06 7.76 -1.59
N VAL A 13 8.88 7.99 -0.57
CA VAL A 13 8.41 8.30 0.78
C VAL A 13 7.88 9.73 0.80
N ALA A 14 6.56 9.89 0.83
CA ALA A 14 5.88 11.18 0.88
C ALA A 14 5.89 11.79 2.29
N ALA A 15 5.75 10.95 3.32
CA ALA A 15 5.78 11.36 4.72
C ALA A 15 6.42 10.30 5.62
N GLY A 16 6.94 10.72 6.77
CA GLY A 16 7.62 9.86 7.73
C GLY A 16 9.13 10.14 7.84
N PRO A 17 9.88 9.31 8.58
CA PRO A 17 11.29 9.55 8.92
C PRO A 17 12.23 9.53 7.69
N MET A 18 11.80 8.92 6.59
CA MET A 18 12.58 8.79 5.36
C MET A 18 12.05 9.64 4.22
N ARG A 19 11.28 10.71 4.52
CA ARG A 19 10.65 11.56 3.50
C ARG A 19 11.65 12.00 2.43
N GLY A 20 11.29 11.81 1.16
CA GLY A 20 12.13 12.10 0.00
C GLY A 20 12.97 10.92 -0.51
N ALA A 21 13.06 9.81 0.23
CA ALA A 21 13.68 8.59 -0.28
C ALA A 21 12.82 7.95 -1.37
N SER A 22 13.46 7.35 -2.38
CA SER A 22 12.77 6.68 -3.50
C SER A 22 13.38 5.31 -3.77
N PHE A 23 12.54 4.30 -3.95
CA PHE A 23 12.93 2.92 -4.21
C PHE A 23 12.37 2.44 -5.54
N ARG A 24 13.17 1.74 -6.33
CA ARG A 24 12.70 1.13 -7.59
C ARG A 24 12.02 -0.20 -7.31
N LEU A 25 10.79 -0.38 -7.78
CA LEU A 25 10.13 -1.67 -7.75
C LEU A 25 10.75 -2.61 -8.78
N ARG A 26 10.82 -3.89 -8.42
CA ARG A 26 11.40 -4.97 -9.22
C ARG A 26 10.48 -6.18 -9.13
N ALA A 27 10.71 -7.18 -9.98
CA ALA A 27 9.99 -8.46 -9.90
C ALA A 27 10.24 -9.19 -8.57
N ALA A 28 11.41 -9.00 -7.96
CA ALA A 28 11.68 -9.49 -6.62
C ALA A 28 10.90 -8.68 -5.57
N PRO A 29 10.25 -9.34 -4.60
CA PRO A 29 9.51 -8.66 -3.55
C PRO A 29 10.44 -7.89 -2.62
N LEU A 30 10.10 -6.62 -2.42
CA LEU A 30 10.75 -5.72 -1.47
C LEU A 30 9.94 -5.70 -0.19
N VAL A 31 10.55 -6.13 0.90
CA VAL A 31 9.94 -6.09 2.23
C VAL A 31 10.18 -4.72 2.86
N ILE A 32 9.09 -4.07 3.26
CA ILE A 32 9.11 -2.80 4.01
C ILE A 32 8.85 -3.11 5.49
N GLY A 33 9.70 -2.60 6.35
CA GLY A 33 9.59 -2.85 7.78
C GLY A 33 10.59 -2.07 8.61
N ARG A 34 10.48 -2.19 9.94
CA ARG A 34 11.45 -1.56 10.85
C ARG A 34 12.66 -2.44 11.18
N ALA A 35 12.63 -3.72 10.83
CA ALA A 35 13.75 -4.62 11.12
C ALA A 35 14.88 -4.44 10.11
N PRO A 36 16.15 -4.63 10.52
CA PRO A 36 17.29 -4.56 9.60
C PRO A 36 17.30 -5.69 8.56
N THR A 37 16.44 -6.70 8.71
CA THR A 37 16.24 -7.78 7.75
C THR A 37 15.27 -7.42 6.62
N ALA A 38 14.69 -6.22 6.63
CA ALA A 38 13.82 -5.72 5.56
C ALA A 38 14.65 -5.01 4.48
N ASP A 39 14.21 -5.08 3.22
CA ASP A 39 14.87 -4.39 2.12
C ASP A 39 14.75 -2.86 2.26
N VAL A 40 13.59 -2.41 2.74
CA VAL A 40 13.31 -1.01 3.06
C VAL A 40 13.13 -0.87 4.56
N VAL A 41 14.20 -0.44 5.23
CA VAL A 41 14.24 -0.26 6.68
C VAL A 41 13.74 1.13 7.05
N VAL A 42 12.52 1.21 7.59
CA VAL A 42 11.91 2.47 8.04
C VAL A 42 11.96 2.54 9.56
N SER A 43 12.64 3.56 10.09
CA SER A 43 12.75 3.81 11.53
C SER A 43 11.48 4.45 12.10
N ASP A 44 10.35 3.74 12.04
CA ASP A 44 9.07 4.15 12.61
C ASP A 44 8.62 3.15 13.69
N PRO A 45 8.37 3.59 14.94
CA PRO A 45 7.90 2.69 16.00
C PRO A 45 6.51 2.10 15.74
N HIS A 46 5.71 2.70 14.85
CA HIS A 46 4.40 2.17 14.43
C HIS A 46 4.52 1.17 13.26
N LEU A 47 5.71 0.96 12.68
CA LEU A 47 5.91 -0.10 11.71
C LEU A 47 6.20 -1.45 12.40
N SER A 48 5.82 -2.52 11.73
CA SER A 48 6.13 -3.88 12.16
C SER A 48 7.50 -4.27 11.60
N ARG A 49 8.13 -5.29 12.20
CA ARG A 49 9.47 -5.76 11.79
C ARG A 49 9.50 -6.09 10.29
N ARG A 50 8.51 -6.84 9.82
CA ARG A 50 8.14 -7.03 8.43
C ARG A 50 6.68 -6.59 8.35
N HIS A 51 6.40 -5.48 7.68
CA HIS A 51 5.07 -4.85 7.72
C HIS A 51 4.29 -5.13 6.44
N ALA A 52 4.89 -4.79 5.30
CA ALA A 52 4.31 -5.02 3.98
C ALA A 52 5.39 -5.50 3.02
N GLU A 53 4.99 -6.14 1.94
CA GLU A 53 5.83 -6.43 0.79
C GLU A 53 5.24 -5.79 -0.46
N VAL A 54 6.11 -5.29 -1.33
CA VAL A 54 5.75 -4.68 -2.61
C VAL A 54 6.59 -5.28 -3.72
N TRP A 55 5.99 -5.55 -4.87
CA TRP A 55 6.69 -6.13 -6.01
C TRP A 55 6.07 -5.65 -7.32
N LEU A 56 6.83 -5.79 -8.40
CA LEU A 56 6.36 -5.57 -9.77
C LEU A 56 5.90 -6.91 -10.35
N ALA A 57 4.60 -7.06 -10.53
CA ALA A 57 4.01 -8.19 -11.26
C ALA A 57 3.90 -7.85 -12.76
N PRO A 58 3.66 -8.85 -13.64
CA PRO A 58 3.46 -8.61 -15.08
C PRO A 58 2.30 -7.67 -15.40
N GLU A 59 1.31 -7.61 -14.51
CA GLU A 59 0.11 -6.76 -14.58
C GLU A 59 0.27 -5.38 -13.91
N GLY A 60 1.42 -5.13 -13.26
CA GLY A 60 1.70 -3.86 -12.58
C GLY A 60 2.25 -4.03 -11.17
N ALA A 61 2.42 -2.91 -10.46
CA ALA A 61 2.88 -2.92 -9.08
C ALA A 61 1.80 -3.51 -8.14
N SER A 62 2.22 -4.29 -7.14
CA SER A 62 1.34 -4.92 -6.17
C SER A 62 1.88 -4.77 -4.75
N VAL A 63 0.98 -4.73 -3.77
CA VAL A 63 1.28 -4.65 -2.33
C VAL A 63 0.53 -5.73 -1.56
N ARG A 64 1.15 -6.20 -0.48
CA ARG A 64 0.53 -7.11 0.48
C ARG A 64 0.96 -6.77 1.91
N ASP A 65 0.02 -6.85 2.85
CA ASP A 65 0.29 -6.80 4.27
C ASP A 65 0.81 -8.15 4.80
N LEU A 66 1.88 -8.14 5.61
CA LEU A 66 2.50 -9.33 6.18
C LEU A 66 2.03 -9.65 7.60
N GLY A 67 0.81 -9.24 7.96
CA GLY A 67 0.29 -9.37 9.32
C GLY A 67 0.80 -8.25 10.23
N SER A 68 0.80 -7.02 9.72
CA SER A 68 1.27 -5.88 10.49
C SER A 68 0.30 -5.54 11.64
N THR A 69 0.84 -4.95 12.71
CA THR A 69 0.06 -4.63 13.91
C THR A 69 -0.97 -3.53 13.64
N ASN A 70 -0.59 -2.49 12.89
CA ASN A 70 -1.46 -1.35 12.58
C ASN A 70 -2.21 -1.52 11.24
N GLY A 71 -1.87 -2.55 10.45
CA GLY A 71 -2.36 -2.74 9.10
C GLY A 71 -1.69 -1.83 8.08
N THR A 72 -1.74 -2.28 6.83
CA THR A 72 -1.39 -1.48 5.65
C THR A 72 -2.64 -0.81 5.08
N TRP A 73 -2.52 0.45 4.69
CA TRP A 73 -3.61 1.23 4.11
C TRP A 73 -3.24 1.68 2.69
N LEU A 74 -4.16 1.58 1.75
CA LEU A 74 -4.04 2.05 0.36
C LEU A 74 -5.16 3.06 0.10
N ASN A 75 -4.80 4.32 -0.18
CA ASN A 75 -5.75 5.43 -0.37
C ASN A 75 -6.84 5.47 0.71
N ASP A 76 -6.43 5.49 1.99
CA ASP A 76 -7.28 5.45 3.17
C ASP A 76 -8.14 4.19 3.37
N ARG A 77 -7.95 3.14 2.56
CA ARG A 77 -8.58 1.82 2.76
C ARG A 77 -7.58 0.81 3.32
N ARG A 78 -7.90 0.15 4.43
CA ARG A 78 -7.10 -0.96 4.95
C ARG A 78 -7.15 -2.15 3.99
N ILE A 79 -5.99 -2.69 3.64
CA ILE A 79 -5.89 -3.88 2.79
C ILE A 79 -5.86 -5.15 3.66
N SER A 80 -6.43 -6.23 3.15
CA SER A 80 -6.48 -7.54 3.85
C SER A 80 -5.82 -8.67 3.06
N GLY A 81 -5.24 -8.36 1.90
CA GLY A 81 -4.64 -9.33 0.98
C GLY A 81 -3.71 -8.65 -0.01
N VAL A 82 -3.51 -9.29 -1.17
CA VAL A 82 -2.77 -8.70 -2.28
C VAL A 82 -3.67 -7.68 -2.98
N GLU A 83 -3.16 -6.47 -3.18
CA GLU A 83 -3.85 -5.40 -3.89
C GLU A 83 -2.91 -4.81 -4.95
N GLN A 84 -3.46 -4.55 -6.15
CA GLN A 84 -2.74 -3.85 -7.21
C GLN A 84 -2.65 -2.35 -6.91
N LEU A 85 -1.50 -1.77 -7.28
CA LEU A 85 -1.15 -0.37 -7.13
C LEU A 85 -1.23 0.33 -8.49
N ALA A 86 -1.81 1.52 -8.52
CA ALA A 86 -1.82 2.41 -9.67
C ALA A 86 -0.84 3.59 -9.49
N ASP A 87 -0.53 4.28 -10.59
CA ASP A 87 0.21 5.54 -10.51
C ASP A 87 -0.51 6.54 -9.60
N GLY A 88 0.25 7.21 -8.74
CA GLY A 88 -0.27 8.20 -7.79
C GLY A 88 -0.86 7.62 -6.51
N ASP A 89 -1.03 6.30 -6.39
CA ASP A 89 -1.55 5.67 -5.17
C ASP A 89 -0.68 5.94 -3.95
N VAL A 90 -1.32 6.06 -2.79
CA VAL A 90 -0.66 6.30 -1.50
C VAL A 90 -0.85 5.09 -0.58
N ILE A 91 0.27 4.50 -0.19
CA ILE A 91 0.35 3.41 0.79
C ILE A 91 0.78 4.01 2.14
N ARG A 92 -0.07 3.88 3.15
CA ARG A 92 0.22 4.33 4.52
C ARG A 92 0.49 3.13 5.44
N LEU A 93 1.63 3.19 6.11
CA LEU A 93 2.17 2.19 7.03
C LEU A 93 2.56 2.90 8.33
N GLY A 94 1.77 2.76 9.39
CA GLY A 94 2.01 3.53 10.62
C GLY A 94 1.96 5.05 10.37
N ARG A 95 3.08 5.76 10.57
CA ARG A 95 3.22 7.21 10.27
C ARG A 95 3.96 7.48 8.96
N THR A 96 4.29 6.43 8.22
CA THR A 96 5.01 6.53 6.95
C THR A 96 4.03 6.44 5.80
N GLU A 97 4.16 7.35 4.84
CA GLU A 97 3.36 7.36 3.61
C GLU A 97 4.29 7.19 2.42
N LEU A 98 3.95 6.25 1.56
CA LEU A 98 4.67 5.91 0.34
C LEU A 98 3.77 6.18 -0.85
N ARG A 99 4.27 6.90 -1.84
CA ARG A 99 3.55 7.22 -3.07
C ARG A 99 4.14 6.45 -4.23
N VAL A 100 3.27 5.82 -5.00
CA VAL A 100 3.62 5.08 -6.20
C VAL A 100 3.72 6.06 -7.36
N PHE A 101 4.78 5.92 -8.16
CA PHE A 101 4.97 6.63 -9.41
C PHE A 101 5.32 5.61 -10.48
N ASP A 102 4.40 5.35 -11.41
CA ASP A 102 4.60 4.40 -12.50
C ASP A 102 4.68 5.13 -13.84
N PRO A 103 5.89 5.28 -14.42
CA PRO A 103 6.05 5.94 -15.72
C PRO A 103 5.62 5.06 -16.91
N GLY A 104 5.31 3.77 -16.70
CA GLY A 104 4.98 2.79 -17.73
C GLY A 104 3.49 2.74 -18.10
N VAL A 105 2.59 3.05 -17.16
CA VAL A 105 1.14 3.16 -17.41
C VAL A 105 0.82 4.22 -18.46
N ALA A 106 1.67 5.24 -18.63
CA ALA A 106 1.52 6.25 -19.67
C ALA A 106 1.66 5.72 -21.11
N ARG A 107 2.12 4.48 -21.34
CA ARG A 107 2.40 3.95 -22.68
C ARG A 107 1.50 2.81 -23.15
N THR A 108 0.59 2.28 -22.33
CA THR A 108 -0.26 1.13 -22.70
C THR A 108 -1.69 1.46 -23.13
N ASP A 109 -2.08 2.73 -23.30
CA ASP A 109 -3.40 3.06 -23.84
C ASP A 109 -3.37 3.58 -25.28
N PRO A 110 -3.42 2.67 -26.28
CA PRO A 110 -4.24 2.87 -27.43
C PRO A 110 -5.47 1.96 -27.29
N VAL A 111 -6.50 2.45 -26.59
CA VAL A 111 -7.88 1.92 -26.69
C VAL A 111 -8.01 0.41 -26.39
N GLY A 112 -8.18 0.03 -25.13
CA GLY A 112 -8.55 -1.34 -24.83
C GLY A 112 -8.93 -1.57 -23.38
N PHE A 113 -10.23 -1.53 -23.10
CA PHE A 113 -10.88 -2.08 -21.91
C PHE A 113 -10.03 -3.14 -21.18
N SER A 114 -9.44 -2.77 -20.05
CA SER A 114 -9.06 -3.72 -19.01
C SER A 114 -9.57 -3.21 -17.67
N PHE A 115 -10.49 -4.00 -17.19
CA PHE A 115 -11.34 -3.84 -16.04
C PHE A 115 -10.53 -3.87 -14.74
N GLY A 116 -10.13 -2.70 -14.25
CA GLY A 116 -10.25 -2.49 -12.82
C GLY A 116 -11.74 -2.51 -12.53
N THR A 117 -12.24 -3.50 -11.77
CA THR A 117 -13.62 -3.43 -11.27
C THR A 117 -13.78 -2.03 -10.67
N PRO A 118 -14.84 -1.25 -11.01
CA PRO A 118 -15.17 -0.09 -10.20
C PRO A 118 -15.32 -0.65 -8.79
N ARG A 119 -14.37 -0.31 -7.91
CA ARG A 119 -14.41 -0.77 -6.52
C ARG A 119 -15.68 -0.17 -5.97
N ARG A 120 -16.73 -1.00 -5.97
CA ARG A 120 -18.08 -0.69 -5.50
C ARG A 120 -17.93 0.06 -4.20
N ASP A 121 -18.51 1.26 -4.17
CA ASP A 121 -18.74 2.06 -2.98
C ASP A 121 -19.29 1.16 -1.87
N HIS A 122 -18.40 0.67 -1.01
CA HIS A 122 -18.78 0.13 0.27
C HIS A 122 -19.16 1.33 1.12
N ARG A 123 -20.47 1.61 1.20
CA ARG A 123 -21.01 2.36 2.32
C ARG A 123 -20.40 1.75 3.59
N PRO A 124 -19.67 2.51 4.43
CA PRO A 124 -19.27 2.00 5.72
C PRO A 124 -20.57 1.82 6.52
N THR A 125 -20.98 0.57 6.75
CA THR A 125 -21.99 0.28 7.76
C THR A 125 -21.34 0.60 9.11
N LEU A 126 -21.53 1.83 9.58
CA LEU A 126 -21.29 2.18 10.97
C LEU A 126 -22.13 1.22 11.83
N PRO A 127 -21.56 0.49 12.79
CA PRO A 127 -22.38 -0.23 13.76
C PRO A 127 -23.21 0.80 14.55
N LEU A 128 -24.52 0.60 14.61
CA LEU A 128 -25.42 1.41 15.42
C LEU A 128 -24.97 1.36 16.89
N PRO A 129 -25.01 2.47 17.65
CA PRO A 129 -24.76 2.45 19.08
C PRO A 129 -25.83 1.61 19.79
N VAL A 130 -25.40 0.60 20.55
CA VAL A 130 -26.29 -0.14 21.46
C VAL A 130 -26.73 0.78 22.61
N PRO A 131 -28.03 0.90 22.93
CA PRO A 131 -28.44 1.66 24.11
C PRO A 131 -28.04 0.92 25.39
N ALA A 132 -27.36 1.64 26.29
CA ALA A 132 -27.05 1.16 27.64
C ALA A 132 -28.33 1.10 28.49
N THR A 133 -28.63 -0.06 29.04
CA THR A 133 -29.70 -0.25 30.04
C THR A 133 -29.29 0.40 31.37
N PRO A 134 -30.13 1.24 32.00
CA PRO A 134 -29.83 1.75 33.34
C PRO A 134 -30.02 0.67 34.42
N PRO A 135 -29.33 0.77 35.57
CA PRO A 135 -29.44 -0.21 36.64
C PRO A 135 -30.80 -0.10 37.35
N ALA A 136 -31.40 -1.25 37.64
CA ALA A 136 -32.60 -1.33 38.48
C ALA A 136 -32.22 -1.02 39.94
N LEU A 137 -32.96 -0.05 40.50
CA LEU A 137 -32.92 0.37 41.90
C LEU A 137 -33.42 -0.77 42.81
N ARG A 138 -32.71 -1.03 43.91
CA ARG A 138 -33.31 -1.58 45.14
C ARG A 138 -32.52 -1.15 46.36
#